data_AF-A0A2A6CS81-F1
#
_entry.id   AF-A0A2A6CS81-F1
#
_cell.length_a   1.000
_cell.length_b   1.000
_cell.length_c   1.000
_cell.angle_alpha   90.00
_cell.angle_beta   90.00
_cell.angle_gamma   90.00
#
_symmetry.space_group_name_H-M   'P 1'
#
loop_
_entity.id
_entity.type
_entity.pdbx_description
1 polymer ?
#
loop_
_entity_poly.entity_id
_entity_poly.type
_entity_poly.pdbx_seq_one_letter_code
_entity_poly.pdbx_strand_id
1 'polypeptide(L)'
;MWFTRYGAGWIHMWGDNPAQVKYLGVGYVSQRSVCGASIPMRLYSCALSQDLMYGTNLEWNTFYKGRVWNGNQPYFYLWPTKKGVLG
;
A
#
# COMPACT_ATOMS: atom_id res chain seq x y z
N MET A 1 0.29 2.31 9.06
CA MET A 1 0.55 2.57 7.62
C MET A 1 -0.78 2.87 6.96
N TRP A 2 -0.96 4.08 6.43
CA TRP A 2 -2.17 4.44 5.68
C TRP A 2 -1.80 5.27 4.45
N PHE A 3 -2.73 5.32 3.48
CA PHE A 3 -2.56 6.08 2.26
C PHE A 3 -3.59 7.21 2.20
N THR A 4 -3.18 8.40 1.77
CA THR A 4 -4.10 9.53 1.52
C THR A 4 -4.05 9.96 0.06
N ARG A 5 -5.18 10.37 -0.51
CA ARG A 5 -5.25 10.83 -1.90
C ARG A 5 -4.69 12.25 -2.01
N TYR A 6 -3.83 12.48 -2.99
CA TYR A 6 -3.30 13.81 -3.31
C TYR A 6 -3.25 13.99 -4.83
N GLY A 7 -4.17 14.82 -5.34
CA GLY A 7 -4.41 14.95 -6.78
C GLY A 7 -4.76 13.60 -7.43
N ALA A 8 -3.96 13.18 -8.41
CA ALA A 8 -4.13 11.93 -9.15
C ALA A 8 -3.40 10.72 -8.52
N GLY A 9 -2.66 10.90 -7.43
CA GLY A 9 -1.92 9.82 -6.75
C GLY A 9 -2.36 9.55 -5.33
N TRP A 10 -1.78 8.52 -4.74
CA TRP A 10 -1.85 8.27 -3.30
C TRP A 10 -0.48 8.43 -2.65
N ILE A 11 -0.49 9.00 -1.46
CA ILE A 11 0.69 9.22 -0.62
C ILE A 11 0.72 8.15 0.45
N HIS A 12 1.84 7.44 0.56
CA HIS A 12 2.10 6.51 1.66
C HIS A 12 2.58 7.25 2.92
N MET A 13 1.87 7.07 4.04
CA MET A 13 2.28 7.58 5.36
C MET A 13 2.73 6.44 6.30
N TRP A 14 3.99 6.52 6.73
CA TRP A 14 4.63 5.71 7.78
C TRP A 14 4.54 6.37 9.17
N GLY A 15 3.44 6.14 9.91
CA GLY A 15 3.41 6.31 11.37
C GLY A 15 2.41 7.34 11.92
N ASP A 16 1.89 6.99 13.09
CA ASP A 16 0.83 7.57 13.92
C ASP A 16 1.34 8.34 15.15
N ASN A 17 2.67 8.46 15.31
CA ASN A 17 3.30 9.19 16.40
C ASN A 17 3.58 10.66 16.04
N PRO A 18 2.82 11.64 16.57
CA PRO A 18 3.01 13.07 16.27
C PRO A 18 4.36 13.64 16.75
N ALA A 19 5.06 12.97 17.68
CA ALA A 19 6.38 13.39 18.16
C ALA A 19 7.55 12.85 17.32
N GLN A 20 7.30 11.87 16.43
CA GLN A 20 8.32 11.26 15.56
C GLN A 20 8.15 11.63 14.08
N VAL A 21 7.36 12.67 13.78
CA VAL A 21 7.15 13.19 12.42
C VAL A 21 8.40 13.91 11.92
N LYS A 22 9.51 13.18 11.76
CA LYS A 22 10.68 13.61 11.01
C LYS A 22 10.74 12.72 9.77
N TYR A 23 10.14 13.25 8.70
CA TYR A 23 10.18 12.70 7.34
C TYR A 23 9.39 11.40 7.16
N LEU A 24 8.06 11.53 7.24
CA LEU A 24 7.15 10.65 6.52
C LEU A 24 7.54 10.72 5.03
N GLY A 25 8.29 9.71 4.56
CA GLY A 25 8.64 9.59 3.15
C GLY A 25 7.36 9.50 2.33
N VAL A 26 6.94 10.63 1.76
CA VAL A 26 5.79 10.75 0.85
C VAL A 26 6.18 10.02 -0.44
N GLY A 27 5.79 8.75 -0.54
CA GLY A 27 5.88 7.99 -1.78
C GLY A 27 4.61 8.21 -2.59
N TYR A 28 4.74 8.75 -3.81
CA TYR A 28 3.68 8.68 -4.81
C TYR A 28 3.49 7.22 -5.24
N VAL A 29 2.26 6.82 -5.56
CA VAL A 29 1.94 5.50 -6.15
C VAL A 29 1.20 5.71 -7.47
N SER A 30 1.37 4.79 -8.41
CA SER A 30 0.70 4.87 -9.70
C SER A 30 -0.60 4.07 -9.70
N GLN A 31 -1.69 4.59 -10.27
CA GLN A 31 -2.92 3.80 -10.47
C GLN A 31 -2.80 2.79 -11.63
N ARG A 32 -1.74 2.89 -12.43
CA ARG A 32 -1.48 2.03 -13.59
C ARG A 32 -0.06 1.48 -13.54
N SER A 33 0.19 0.35 -14.18
CA SER A 33 1.52 -0.22 -14.33
C SER A 33 2.35 0.54 -15.38
N VAL A 34 2.68 1.81 -15.13
CA VAL A 34 3.37 2.73 -16.06
C VAL A 34 4.58 3.38 -15.42
N CYS A 35 5.51 3.86 -16.26
CA CYS A 35 6.71 4.61 -15.82
C CYS A 35 7.58 3.87 -14.78
N GLY A 36 7.63 2.54 -14.84
CA GLY A 36 8.42 1.71 -13.93
C GLY A 36 7.72 1.28 -12.64
N ALA A 37 6.46 1.68 -12.42
CA ALA A 37 5.64 1.12 -11.35
C ALA A 37 5.14 -0.28 -11.76
N SER A 38 5.61 -1.32 -11.10
CA SER A 38 5.35 -2.72 -11.51
C SER A 38 4.92 -3.63 -10.36
N ILE A 39 4.99 -3.19 -9.10
CA ILE A 39 4.56 -4.00 -7.95
C ILE A 39 3.08 -3.75 -7.70
N PRO A 40 2.18 -4.72 -7.99
CA PRO A 40 0.74 -4.54 -7.81
C PRO A 40 0.38 -4.62 -6.33
N MET A 41 -0.37 -3.64 -5.84
CA MET A 41 -0.91 -3.60 -4.49
C MET A 41 -2.43 -3.76 -4.54
N ARG A 42 -2.96 -4.75 -3.83
CA ARG A 42 -4.39 -5.02 -3.71
C ARG A 42 -4.90 -4.52 -2.37
N LEU A 43 -6.19 -4.21 -2.31
CA LEU A 43 -6.88 -3.75 -1.12
C LEU A 43 -7.61 -4.93 -0.45
N TYR A 44 -7.49 -5.07 0.86
CA TYR A 44 -8.15 -6.10 1.66
C TYR A 44 -8.86 -5.45 2.85
N SER A 45 -10.04 -5.96 3.20
CA SER A 45 -10.65 -5.66 4.51
C SER A 45 -10.20 -6.66 5.56
N CYS A 46 -10.02 -6.18 6.79
CA CYS A 46 -9.75 -7.04 7.94
C CYS A 46 -11.02 -7.79 8.37
N ALA A 47 -10.87 -9.01 8.90
CA ALA A 47 -11.95 -9.77 9.50
C ALA A 47 -12.32 -9.27 10.92
N LEU A 48 -11.40 -8.59 11.60
CA LEU A 48 -11.53 -8.22 13.01
C LEU A 48 -11.72 -6.72 13.27
N SER A 49 -11.48 -5.88 12.27
CA SER A 49 -11.62 -4.42 12.37
C SER A 49 -12.17 -3.82 11.09
N GLN A 50 -12.53 -2.54 11.15
CA GLN A 50 -12.92 -1.76 9.97
C GLN A 50 -11.72 -1.29 9.15
N ASP A 51 -10.51 -1.74 9.51
CA ASP A 51 -9.30 -1.33 8.85
C ASP A 51 -9.18 -1.95 7.46
N LEU A 52 -8.56 -1.16 6.57
CA LEU A 52 -8.21 -1.54 5.23
C LEU A 52 -6.70 -1.69 5.13
N MET A 53 -6.26 -2.79 4.51
CA MET A 53 -4.85 -3.08 4.33
C MET A 53 -4.49 -3.26 2.86
N TYR A 54 -3.30 -2.81 2.50
CA TYR A 54 -2.76 -2.97 1.16
C TYR A 54 -1.63 -3.99 1.17
N GLY A 55 -1.66 -4.93 0.22
CA GLY A 55 -0.62 -5.95 0.09
C GLY A 55 -0.56 -6.53 -1.32
N THR A 56 0.59 -7.09 -1.69
CA THR A 56 0.74 -7.81 -2.96
C THR A 56 -0.08 -9.11 -2.93
N ASN A 57 -0.06 -9.84 -1.82
CA ASN A 57 -0.91 -11.00 -1.55
C ASN A 57 -1.04 -11.20 -0.03
N LEU A 58 -2.27 -11.16 0.50
CA LEU A 58 -2.55 -11.40 1.93
C LEU A 58 -3.38 -12.68 2.17
N GLU A 59 -3.55 -13.54 1.16
CA GLU A 59 -4.33 -14.77 1.28
C GLU A 59 -3.74 -15.80 2.26
N TRP A 60 -2.46 -15.64 2.61
CA TRP A 60 -1.81 -16.43 3.65
C TRP A 60 -2.24 -16.03 5.07
N ASN A 61 -2.76 -14.80 5.25
CA ASN A 61 -3.13 -14.28 6.56
C ASN A 61 -4.62 -14.49 6.81
N THR A 62 -4.95 -15.24 7.87
CA THR A 62 -6.33 -15.60 8.25
C THR A 62 -7.26 -14.39 8.41
N PHE A 63 -6.73 -13.21 8.76
CA PHE A 63 -7.55 -12.01 8.93
C PHE A 63 -7.94 -11.33 7.62
N TYR A 64 -7.24 -11.61 6.51
CA TYR A 64 -7.45 -10.94 5.21
C TYR A 64 -7.80 -11.92 4.08
N LYS A 65 -7.63 -13.23 4.32
CA LYS A 65 -7.92 -14.29 3.35
C LYS A 65 -9.36 -14.22 2.83
N GLY A 66 -9.51 -14.25 1.51
CA GLY A 66 -10.81 -14.18 0.83
C GLY A 66 -11.53 -12.83 0.96
N ARG A 67 -10.86 -11.80 1.49
CA ARG A 67 -11.44 -10.46 1.73
C ARG A 67 -10.80 -9.39 0.85
N VAL A 68 -10.25 -9.80 -0.28
CA VAL A 68 -9.74 -8.89 -1.29
C VAL A 68 -10.88 -8.11 -1.96
N TRP A 69 -10.67 -6.82 -2.14
CA TRP A 69 -11.63 -5.92 -2.80
C TRP A 69 -11.39 -5.89 -4.31
N ASN A 70 -12.29 -5.23 -5.02
CA ASN A 70 -12.14 -4.93 -6.45
C ASN A 70 -11.88 -6.17 -7.33
N GLY A 71 -12.49 -7.31 -7.00
CA GLY A 71 -12.34 -8.55 -7.77
C GLY A 71 -10.89 -9.06 -7.87
N ASN A 72 -10.08 -8.86 -6.83
CA ASN A 72 -8.66 -9.24 -6.78
C ASN A 72 -7.75 -8.46 -7.76
N GLN A 73 -8.27 -7.37 -8.36
CA GLN A 73 -7.50 -6.49 -9.23
C GLN A 73 -6.60 -5.57 -8.41
N PRO A 74 -5.40 -5.21 -8.92
CA PRO A 74 -4.55 -4.20 -8.30
C PRO A 74 -5.29 -2.87 -8.12
N TYR A 75 -5.13 -2.26 -6.95
CA TYR A 75 -5.70 -0.95 -6.63
C TYR A 75 -4.71 0.18 -6.97
N PHE A 76 -3.40 -0.07 -6.81
CA PHE A 76 -2.32 0.76 -7.32
C PHE A 76 -1.05 -0.06 -7.51
N TYR A 77 0.00 0.57 -8.04
CA TYR A 77 1.30 0.00 -8.33
C TYR A 77 2.39 0.81 -7.64
N LEU A 78 3.37 0.11 -7.08
CA LEU A 78 4.59 0.68 -6.52
C LEU A 78 5.76 0.47 -7.49
N TRP A 79 6.73 1.37 -7.43
CA TRP A 79 8.03 1.15 -8.05
C TRP A 79 8.81 0.10 -7.26
N PRO A 80 9.56 -0.78 -7.95
CA PRO A 80 10.59 -1.59 -7.30
C PRO A 80 11.58 -0.67 -6.59
N THR A 81 11.52 -0.62 -5.26
CA THR A 81 12.51 0.11 -4.48
C THR A 81 13.68 -0.82 -4.20
N LYS A 82 14.92 -0.36 -4.40
CA LYS A 82 16.12 -1.08 -3.90
C LYS A 82 16.28 -1.00 -2.37
N LYS A 83 15.31 -0.45 -1.63
CA LYS A 83 15.38 -0.37 -0.17
C LYS A 83 15.35 -1.77 0.42
N GLY A 84 16.51 -2.22 0.90
CA GLY A 84 16.77 -3.58 1.39
C GLY A 84 18.05 -4.20 0.83
N VAL A 85 18.59 -3.67 -0.28
CA VAL A 85 19.98 -3.97 -0.70
C VAL A 85 20.86 -2.87 -0.12
N LEU A 86 21.51 -3.18 1.00
CA LEU A 86 22.65 -2.39 1.48
C LEU A 86 23.73 -2.54 0.39
N GLY A 87 23.91 -1.49 -0.40
CA GLY A 87 25.15 -1.27 -1.14
C GLY A 87 26.20 -0.68 -0.22
#